data_AF-A0A3P2A876-F1
#
_entry.id   AF-A0A3P2A876-F1
#
_cell.length_a   1.000
_cell.length_b   1.000
_cell.length_c   1.000
_cell.angle_alpha   90.00
_cell.angle_beta   90.00
_cell.angle_gamma   90.00
#
_symmetry.space_group_name_H-M   'P 1'
#
loop_
_entity.id
_entity.type
_entity.pdbx_description
1 polymer ?
#
loop_
_entity_poly.entity_id
_entity_poly.type
_entity_poly.pdbx_seq_one_letter_code
_entity_poly.pdbx_strand_id
1 'polypeptide(L)'
;MVQQTQNPQAGEEARVAAQVLAHPKFQNMAKQKALVGWGFSAVIFAVYVGYIWIIGTNPQLFAQKMSESGVTTLGIYAGIFVIVFSFVITLVYVSIANGKFEKATQEVVSEVMRNGSEKE
;
A
#
# COMPACT_ATOMS: atom_id res chain seq x y z
N MET A 1 -26.84 -36.87 -0.75
CA MET A 1 -27.37 -35.49 -0.71
C MET A 1 -27.32 -35.03 0.73
N VAL A 2 -26.19 -34.48 1.18
CA VAL A 2 -25.93 -34.22 2.61
C VAL A 2 -25.99 -32.72 2.85
N GLN A 3 -26.89 -32.36 3.78
CA GLN A 3 -27.08 -31.09 4.47
C GLN A 3 -26.51 -29.83 3.81
N GLN A 4 -27.44 -28.99 3.34
CA GLN A 4 -27.32 -27.54 3.47
C GLN A 4 -26.98 -27.22 4.93
N THR A 5 -25.71 -26.95 5.22
CA THR A 5 -25.36 -26.08 6.34
C THR A 5 -25.76 -24.66 5.94
N GLN A 6 -27.06 -24.34 6.02
CA GLN A 6 -27.47 -22.96 6.25
C GLN A 6 -26.91 -22.60 7.62
N ASN A 7 -25.69 -22.09 7.65
CA ASN A 7 -25.15 -21.40 8.80
C ASN A 7 -25.87 -20.04 8.85
N PRO A 8 -26.84 -19.82 9.77
CA PRO A 8 -27.61 -18.57 9.80
C PRO A 8 -26.69 -17.36 10.04
N GLN A 9 -25.59 -17.58 10.74
CA GLN A 9 -24.57 -16.56 11.00
C GLN A 9 -23.82 -16.14 9.73
N ALA A 10 -23.58 -17.05 8.78
CA ALA A 10 -22.93 -16.70 7.52
C ALA A 10 -23.79 -15.75 6.65
N GLY A 11 -25.11 -15.90 6.72
CA GLY A 11 -26.04 -14.98 6.03
C GLY A 11 -26.09 -13.61 6.69
N GLU A 12 -25.98 -13.56 8.01
CA GLU A 12 -25.98 -12.33 8.80
C GLU A 12 -24.67 -11.55 8.65
N GLU A 13 -23.53 -12.23 8.75
CA GLU A 13 -22.19 -11.67 8.49
C GLU A 13 -22.10 -11.06 7.08
N ALA A 14 -22.63 -11.75 6.06
CA ALA A 14 -22.65 -11.23 4.70
C ALA A 14 -23.52 -9.96 4.56
N ARG A 15 -24.64 -9.87 5.28
CA ARG A 15 -25.51 -8.68 5.27
C ARG A 15 -24.87 -7.50 6.00
N VAL A 16 -24.18 -7.75 7.11
CA VAL A 16 -23.43 -6.72 7.85
C VAL A 16 -22.25 -6.23 6.99
N ALA A 17 -21.49 -7.13 6.38
CA ALA A 17 -20.41 -6.78 5.46
C ALA A 17 -20.91 -5.95 4.27
N ALA A 18 -22.05 -6.33 3.67
CA ALA A 18 -22.65 -5.57 2.58
C ALA A 18 -23.08 -4.15 3.00
N GLN A 19 -23.62 -3.99 4.22
CA GLN A 19 -23.97 -2.66 4.76
C GLN A 19 -22.73 -1.79 5.00
N VAL A 20 -21.64 -2.38 5.50
CA VAL A 20 -20.36 -1.67 5.68
C VAL A 20 -19.78 -1.23 4.33
N LEU A 21 -19.80 -2.11 3.33
CA LEU A 21 -19.31 -1.81 1.96
C LEU A 21 -20.15 -0.74 1.25
N ALA A 22 -21.47 -0.74 1.48
CA ALA A 22 -22.39 0.25 0.93
C ALA A 22 -22.27 1.63 1.61
N HIS A 23 -21.66 1.70 2.80
CA HIS A 23 -21.58 2.93 3.57
C HIS A 23 -20.67 3.97 2.86
N PRO A 24 -21.14 5.21 2.60
CA PRO A 24 -20.40 6.19 1.81
C PRO A 24 -19.07 6.60 2.46
N LYS A 25 -19.01 6.59 3.79
CA LYS A 25 -17.77 6.83 4.55
C LYS A 25 -16.72 5.75 4.27
N PHE A 26 -17.14 4.48 4.16
CA PHE A 26 -16.25 3.38 3.81
C PHE A 26 -15.74 3.49 2.38
N GLN A 27 -16.61 3.83 1.42
CA GLN A 27 -16.19 4.02 0.03
C GLN A 27 -15.21 5.19 -0.14
N ASN A 28 -15.41 6.29 0.59
CA ASN A 28 -14.48 7.42 0.58
C ASN A 28 -13.12 7.05 1.18
N MET A 29 -13.09 6.23 2.22
CA MET A 29 -11.84 5.66 2.74
C MET A 29 -11.17 4.74 1.71
N ALA A 30 -11.92 3.81 1.11
CA ALA A 30 -11.39 2.88 0.13
C ALA A 30 -10.77 3.60 -1.08
N LYS A 31 -11.43 4.65 -1.59
CA LYS A 31 -10.91 5.49 -2.69
C LYS A 31 -9.63 6.21 -2.30
N GLN A 32 -9.56 6.77 -1.10
CA GLN A 32 -8.34 7.42 -0.63
C GLN A 32 -7.19 6.41 -0.45
N LYS A 33 -7.47 5.19 0.07
CA LYS A 33 -6.46 4.11 0.14
C LYS A 33 -5.97 3.74 -1.26
N ALA A 34 -6.88 3.60 -2.21
CA ALA A 34 -6.57 3.26 -3.59
C ALA A 34 -5.69 4.34 -4.25
N LEU A 35 -5.99 5.63 -4.05
CA LEU A 35 -5.17 6.73 -4.58
C LEU A 35 -3.76 6.74 -4.01
N VAL A 36 -3.61 6.50 -2.70
CA VAL A 36 -2.29 6.37 -2.07
C VAL A 36 -1.55 5.16 -2.65
N GLY A 37 -2.19 3.99 -2.72
CA GLY A 37 -1.59 2.78 -3.30
C GLY A 37 -1.18 2.97 -4.77
N TRP A 38 -2.02 3.60 -5.58
CA TRP A 38 -1.71 3.90 -6.98
C TRP A 38 -0.56 4.89 -7.12
N GLY A 39 -0.49 5.90 -6.26
CA GLY A 39 0.64 6.83 -6.23
C GLY A 39 1.96 6.13 -5.94
N PHE A 40 2.01 5.28 -4.91
CA PHE A 40 3.22 4.49 -4.60
C PHE A 40 3.57 3.50 -5.71
N SER A 41 2.57 2.84 -6.32
CA SER A 41 2.78 1.95 -7.47
C SER A 41 3.42 2.71 -8.64
N ALA A 42 2.91 3.89 -8.98
CA ALA A 42 3.46 4.73 -10.04
C ALA A 42 4.89 5.20 -9.73
N VAL A 43 5.19 5.55 -8.47
CA VAL A 43 6.54 5.93 -8.03
C VAL A 43 7.51 4.78 -8.18
N ILE A 44 7.18 3.59 -7.66
CA ILE A 44 8.05 2.41 -7.79
C ILE A 44 8.24 2.04 -9.27
N PHE A 45 7.17 2.10 -10.06
CA PHE A 45 7.25 1.85 -11.50
C PHE A 45 8.23 2.81 -12.18
N ALA A 46 8.11 4.12 -11.92
CA ALA A 46 9.00 5.13 -12.50
C ALA A 46 10.46 4.91 -12.10
N VAL A 47 10.72 4.61 -10.82
CA VAL A 47 12.07 4.32 -10.31
C VAL A 47 12.66 3.09 -10.98
N TYR A 48 11.89 2.00 -11.08
CA TYR A 48 12.35 0.75 -11.64
C TYR A 48 12.64 0.86 -13.13
N VAL A 49 11.70 1.43 -13.90
CA VAL A 49 11.88 1.66 -15.34
C VAL A 49 13.03 2.63 -15.59
N GLY A 50 13.13 3.71 -14.83
CA GLY A 50 14.24 4.66 -14.94
C GLY A 50 15.59 4.02 -14.66
N TYR A 51 15.70 3.22 -13.60
CA TYR A 51 16.92 2.51 -13.25
C TYR A 51 17.37 1.53 -14.34
N ILE A 52 16.46 0.70 -14.83
CA ILE A 52 16.75 -0.26 -15.92
C ILE A 52 17.12 0.48 -17.21
N TRP A 53 16.44 1.58 -17.53
CA TRP A 53 16.74 2.35 -18.74
C TRP A 53 18.14 2.96 -18.69
N ILE A 54 18.55 3.53 -17.56
CA ILE A 54 19.91 4.09 -17.39
C ILE A 54 20.95 2.97 -17.52
N ILE A 55 20.73 1.80 -16.91
CA ILE A 55 21.62 0.64 -17.06
C ILE A 55 21.70 0.17 -18.52
N GLY A 56 20.56 0.11 -19.21
CA GLY A 56 20.48 -0.38 -20.58
C GLY A 56 21.11 0.55 -21.61
N THR A 57 21.09 1.86 -21.37
CA THR A 57 21.68 2.85 -22.30
C THR A 57 23.16 3.10 -22.06
N ASN A 58 23.63 3.06 -20.81
CA ASN A 58 25.03 3.34 -20.52
C ASN A 58 25.55 2.50 -19.32
N PRO A 59 25.80 1.20 -19.53
CA PRO A 59 26.30 0.31 -18.48
C PRO A 59 27.71 0.70 -17.99
N GLN A 60 28.47 1.44 -18.80
CA GLN A 60 29.82 1.87 -18.47
C GLN A 60 29.85 2.92 -17.35
N LEU A 61 28.78 3.74 -17.20
CA LEU A 61 28.64 4.65 -16.06
C LEU A 61 28.67 3.90 -14.72
N PHE A 62 28.04 2.73 -14.65
CA PHE A 62 28.01 1.92 -13.44
C PHE A 62 29.32 1.17 -13.19
N ALA A 63 30.15 0.99 -14.24
CA ALA A 63 31.46 0.36 -14.16
C ALA A 63 32.61 1.37 -13.93
N GLN A 64 32.35 2.67 -14.06
CA GLN A 64 33.32 3.71 -13.74
C GLN A 64 33.66 3.67 -12.25
N LYS A 65 34.95 3.50 -11.98
CA LYS A 65 35.54 3.61 -10.65
C LYS A 65 35.68 5.09 -10.30
N MET A 66 35.25 5.47 -9.10
CA MET A 66 35.32 6.87 -8.63
C MET A 66 36.73 7.30 -8.21
N SER A 67 37.64 6.34 -8.00
CA SER A 67 39.04 6.58 -7.62
C SER A 67 39.95 5.60 -8.36
N GLU A 68 41.11 6.08 -8.83
CA GLU A 68 42.14 5.27 -9.49
C GLU A 68 42.63 4.09 -8.62
N SER A 69 42.56 4.23 -7.29
CA SER A 69 42.95 3.20 -6.31
C SER A 69 41.74 2.51 -5.64
N GLY A 70 40.52 2.95 -5.96
CA GLY A 70 39.29 2.48 -5.31
C GLY A 70 38.60 1.35 -6.07
N VAL A 71 38.04 0.39 -5.32
CA VAL A 71 37.21 -0.70 -5.88
C VAL A 71 35.73 -0.31 -6.02
N THR A 72 35.32 0.84 -5.49
CA THR A 72 33.92 1.27 -5.47
C THR A 72 33.53 1.99 -6.77
N THR A 73 32.48 1.48 -7.42
CA THR A 73 31.96 2.04 -8.66
C THR A 73 30.78 2.98 -8.42
N LEU A 74 30.46 3.82 -9.41
CA LEU A 74 29.26 4.66 -9.38
C LEU A 74 27.98 3.85 -9.09
N GLY A 75 27.94 2.60 -9.56
CA GLY A 75 26.80 1.71 -9.36
C GLY A 75 26.56 1.32 -7.90
N ILE A 76 27.62 1.22 -7.08
CA ILE A 76 27.46 0.94 -5.64
C ILE A 76 26.78 2.14 -4.95
N TYR A 77 27.16 3.37 -5.28
CA TYR A 77 26.50 4.56 -4.75
C TYR A 77 25.04 4.66 -5.19
N ALA A 78 24.76 4.38 -6.47
CA ALA A 78 23.40 4.34 -6.98
C ALA A 78 22.56 3.26 -6.26
N GLY A 79 23.13 2.07 -6.03
CA GLY A 79 22.47 1.00 -5.28
C GLY A 79 22.16 1.40 -3.84
N ILE A 80 23.13 1.98 -3.12
CA ILE A 80 22.93 2.47 -1.75
C ILE A 80 21.85 3.56 -1.73
N PHE A 81 21.87 4.47 -2.69
CA PHE A 81 20.84 5.50 -2.81
C PHE A 81 19.45 4.87 -2.98
N VAL A 82 19.29 3.89 -3.88
CA VAL A 82 18.01 3.19 -4.08
C VAL A 82 17.56 2.47 -2.82
N ILE A 83 18.46 1.84 -2.07
CA ILE A 83 18.14 1.18 -0.80
C ILE A 83 17.59 2.18 0.22
N VAL A 84 18.34 3.26 0.48
CA VAL A 84 17.92 4.31 1.43
C VAL A 84 16.60 4.93 0.99
N PHE A 85 16.46 5.24 -0.30
CA PHE A 85 15.24 5.78 -0.87
C PHE A 85 14.04 4.84 -0.70
N SER A 86 14.25 3.54 -0.89
CA SER A 86 13.21 2.51 -0.69
C SER A 86 12.73 2.45 0.77
N PHE A 87 13.64 2.54 1.74
CA PHE A 87 13.27 2.63 3.16
C PHE A 87 12.46 3.89 3.45
N VAL A 88 12.89 5.04 2.96
CA VAL A 88 12.19 6.31 3.15
C VAL A 88 10.77 6.24 2.57
N ILE A 89 10.63 5.78 1.34
CA ILE A 89 9.31 5.59 0.69
C ILE A 89 8.44 4.64 1.52
N THR A 90 8.99 3.51 1.96
CA THR A 90 8.23 2.53 2.76
C THR A 90 7.76 3.13 4.07
N LEU A 91 8.62 3.89 4.78
CA LEU A 91 8.26 4.56 6.03
C LEU A 91 7.19 5.64 5.81
N VAL A 92 7.31 6.44 4.75
CA VAL A 92 6.31 7.45 4.39
C VAL A 92 4.98 6.79 4.04
N TYR A 93 5.00 5.71 3.25
CA TYR A 93 3.81 4.93 2.91
C TYR A 93 3.09 4.43 4.16
N VAL A 94 3.81 3.71 5.03
CA VAL A 94 3.25 3.11 6.25
C VAL A 94 2.70 4.20 7.17
N SER A 95 3.39 5.35 7.28
CA SER A 95 2.92 6.48 8.09
C SER A 95 1.60 7.07 7.56
N ILE A 96 1.48 7.24 6.23
CA ILE A 96 0.27 7.78 5.60
C ILE A 96 -0.87 6.75 5.65
N ALA A 97 -0.59 5.48 5.36
CA ALA A 97 -1.57 4.40 5.33
C ALA A 97 -2.11 4.08 6.74
N ASN A 98 -1.25 4.06 7.75
CA ASN A 98 -1.67 3.75 9.12
C ASN A 98 -2.29 4.98 9.82
N GLY A 99 -1.85 6.20 9.52
CA GLY A 99 -2.35 7.40 10.21
C GLY A 99 -3.77 7.83 9.78
N LYS A 100 -4.04 7.86 8.46
CA LYS A 100 -5.26 8.47 7.92
C LYS A 100 -6.48 7.54 7.90
N PHE A 101 -6.26 6.23 7.92
CA PHE A 101 -7.32 5.25 7.67
C PHE A 101 -7.75 4.46 8.90
N GLU A 102 -6.87 4.29 9.88
CA GLU A 102 -7.18 3.59 11.13
C GLU A 102 -8.34 4.29 11.87
N LYS A 103 -8.23 5.62 12.04
CA LYS A 103 -9.23 6.44 12.73
C LYS A 103 -10.60 6.39 12.05
N ALA A 104 -10.63 6.51 10.72
CA ALA A 104 -11.88 6.53 9.97
C ALA A 104 -12.54 5.14 9.92
N THR A 105 -11.73 4.07 9.97
CA THR A 105 -12.22 2.68 10.04
C THR A 105 -12.84 2.39 11.40
N GLN A 106 -12.16 2.79 12.48
CA GLN A 106 -12.66 2.66 13.85
C GLN A 106 -14.00 3.38 14.04
N GLU A 107 -14.14 4.58 13.48
CA GLU A 107 -15.36 5.37 13.60
C GLU A 107 -16.54 4.70 12.90
N VAL A 108 -16.36 4.19 11.67
CA VAL A 108 -17.43 3.49 10.94
C VAL A 108 -17.85 2.19 11.62
N VAL A 109 -16.89 1.40 12.10
CA VAL A 109 -17.20 0.15 12.83
C VAL A 109 -17.97 0.46 14.12
N SER A 110 -17.57 1.49 14.86
CA SER A 110 -18.27 1.91 16.09
C SER A 110 -19.69 2.40 15.81
N GLU A 111 -19.91 3.11 14.70
CA GLU A 111 -21.21 3.66 14.32
C GLU A 111 -22.19 2.55 13.89
N VAL A 112 -21.71 1.55 13.12
CA VAL A 112 -22.52 0.40 12.71
C VAL A 112 -22.87 -0.50 13.91
N MET A 113 -21.91 -0.75 14.82
CA MET A 113 -22.15 -1.52 16.05
C MET A 113 -23.18 -0.82 16.96
N ARG A 114 -23.04 0.50 17.16
CA ARG A 114 -23.96 1.28 18.01
C ARG A 114 -25.38 1.33 17.46
N ASN A 115 -25.54 1.54 16.15
CA ASN A 115 -26.86 1.55 15.51
C ASN A 115 -27.54 0.16 15.48
N GLY A 116 -26.75 -0.93 15.61
CA GLY A 116 -27.29 -2.27 15.83
C GLY A 116 -27.87 -2.44 17.24
N SER A 117 -27.18 -1.92 18.26
CA SER A 117 -27.60 -2.00 19.66
C SER A 117 -28.79 -1.11 20.06
N GLU A 118 -29.07 -0.03 19.32
CA GLU A 118 -30.26 0.82 19.56
C GLU A 118 -31.56 0.24 18.96
N LYS A 119 -31.48 -0.87 18.22
CA LYS A 119 -32.62 -1.52 17.56
C LYS A 119 -33.04 -2.84 18.23
N GLU A 120 -32.34 -3.29 19.27
CA GLU A 120 -32.82 -4.29 20.24
C GLU A 120 -33.42 -3.61 21.46
#